data_AF-A0A1W9PP58-F1
#
_entry.id   AF-A0A1W9PP58-F1
#
_cell.length_a   1.000
_cell.length_b   1.000
_cell.length_c   1.000
_cell.angle_alpha   90.00
_cell.angle_beta   90.00
_cell.angle_gamma   90.00
#
_symmetry.space_group_name_H-M   'P 1'
#
loop_
_entity.id
_entity.type
_entity.pdbx_description
1 polymer ?
#
loop_
_entity_poly.entity_id
_entity_poly.type
_entity_poly.pdbx_seq_one_letter_code
_entity_poly.pdbx_strand_id
1 'polypeptide(L)'
;MERYMQQALSVAYYYLRNWEDAKDASQEAFVKLYQSISSFNSTLRFRPWFFRILINHCLNVKRKKKKIQFFSLFAFNDQNKQSALLDVLDDGSFDSERDEVREIVWKA
;
A
#
# COMPACT_ATOMS: atom_id res chain seq x y z
N MET A 1 -7.75 -9.83 17.74
CA MET A 1 -6.82 -8.87 17.11
C MET A 1 -5.55 -9.54 16.60
N GLU A 2 -4.86 -10.33 17.43
CA GLU A 2 -3.56 -10.95 17.08
C GLU A 2 -3.55 -11.77 15.77
N ARG A 3 -4.59 -12.58 15.52
CA ARG A 3 -4.73 -13.32 14.24
C ARG A 3 -4.84 -12.42 13.02
N TYR A 4 -5.58 -11.30 13.11
CA TYR A 4 -5.69 -10.34 12.02
C TYR A 4 -4.36 -9.60 11.82
N MET A 5 -3.63 -9.34 12.89
CA MET A 5 -2.32 -8.70 12.83
C MET A 5 -1.28 -9.59 12.14
N GLN A 6 -1.27 -10.89 12.44
CA GLN A 6 -0.43 -11.86 11.73
C GLN A 6 -0.77 -11.93 10.23
N GLN A 7 -2.06 -11.97 9.87
CA GLN A 7 -2.46 -11.98 8.46
C GLN A 7 -2.11 -10.66 7.76
N ALA A 8 -2.32 -9.52 8.42
CA ALA A 8 -1.97 -8.21 7.90
C ALA A 8 -0.46 -8.09 7.66
N LEU A 9 0.35 -8.59 8.60
CA LEU A 9 1.80 -8.61 8.49
C LEU A 9 2.27 -9.46 7.31
N SER A 10 1.73 -10.67 7.14
CA SER A 10 2.05 -11.53 6.01
C SER A 10 1.71 -10.88 4.67
N VAL A 11 0.55 -10.23 4.57
CA VAL A 11 0.15 -9.50 3.36
C VAL A 11 1.04 -8.29 3.13
N ALA A 12 1.29 -7.46 4.15
CA ALA A 12 2.17 -6.31 4.05
C ALA A 12 3.59 -6.70 3.60
N TYR A 13 4.10 -7.80 4.14
CA TYR A 13 5.40 -8.34 3.76
C TYR A 13 5.47 -8.79 2.30
N TYR A 14 4.39 -9.40 1.78
CA TYR A 14 4.29 -9.74 0.37
C TYR A 14 4.45 -8.52 -0.55
N TYR A 15 3.85 -7.38 -0.18
CA TYR A 15 3.94 -6.13 -0.98
C TYR A 15 5.25 -5.38 -0.79
N LEU A 16 5.76 -5.30 0.44
CA LEU A 16 6.86 -4.40 0.80
C LEU A 16 8.24 -5.08 0.77
N ARG A 17 8.28 -6.42 0.88
CA ARG A 17 9.52 -7.24 0.91
C ARG A 17 10.56 -6.74 1.92
N ASN A 18 10.12 -6.02 2.95
CA ASN A 18 10.93 -5.51 4.05
C ASN A 18 10.13 -5.71 5.33
N TRP A 19 10.77 -6.30 6.34
CA TRP A 19 10.11 -6.70 7.57
C TRP A 19 9.66 -5.51 8.43
N GLU A 20 10.50 -4.49 8.55
CA GLU A 20 10.20 -3.28 9.33
C GLU A 20 9.06 -2.49 8.67
N ASP A 21 9.16 -2.24 7.37
CA ASP A 21 8.11 -1.56 6.60
C ASP A 21 6.78 -2.32 6.70
N ALA A 22 6.80 -3.66 6.66
CA ALA A 22 5.61 -4.49 6.79
C ALA A 22 5.00 -4.43 8.19
N LYS A 23 5.84 -4.47 9.23
CA LYS A 23 5.42 -4.34 10.62
C LYS A 23 4.77 -2.98 10.86
N ASP A 24 5.36 -1.91 10.37
CA ASP A 24 4.82 -0.55 10.49
C ASP A 24 3.53 -0.39 9.69
N ALA A 25 3.50 -0.86 8.44
CA ALA A 25 2.31 -0.79 7.60
C ALA A 25 1.13 -1.58 8.20
N SER A 26 1.40 -2.73 8.83
CA SER A 26 0.37 -3.52 9.49
C SER A 26 -0.25 -2.78 10.67
N GLN A 27 0.57 -2.13 11.50
CA GLN A 27 0.10 -1.33 12.65
C GLN A 27 -0.70 -0.10 12.19
N GLU A 28 -0.15 0.63 11.23
CA GLU A 28 -0.77 1.83 10.66
C GLU A 28 -2.13 1.51 10.00
N ALA A 29 -2.27 0.33 9.39
CA ALA A 29 -3.54 -0.13 8.86
C ALA A 29 -4.61 -0.32 9.96
N PHE A 30 -4.24 -0.80 11.15
CA PHE A 30 -5.17 -0.87 12.28
C PHE A 30 -5.54 0.50 12.82
N VAL A 31 -4.58 1.44 12.91
CA VAL A 31 -4.88 2.82 13.31
C VAL A 31 -5.90 3.44 12.34
N LYS A 32 -5.66 3.33 11.04
CA LYS A 32 -6.57 3.81 10.00
C LYS A 32 -7.93 3.11 10.03
N LEU A 33 -7.95 1.81 10.32
CA LEU A 33 -9.19 1.05 10.52
C LEU A 33 -10.01 1.64 11.67
N TYR A 34 -9.40 1.87 12.84
CA TYR A 34 -10.10 2.45 13.99
C TYR A 34 -10.60 3.87 13.72
N GLN A 35 -9.82 4.68 13.01
CA GLN A 35 -10.23 6.03 12.61
C GLN A 35 -11.40 6.03 11.60
N SER A 36 -11.49 5.01 10.75
CA SER A 36 -12.52 4.91 9.69
C SER A 36 -13.72 4.05 10.09
N ILE A 37 -13.72 3.45 11.28
CA ILE A 37 -14.77 2.50 11.70
C ILE A 37 -16.17 3.12 11.74
N SER A 38 -16.28 4.42 12.05
CA SER A 38 -17.54 5.16 12.06
C SER A 38 -18.16 5.31 10.67
N SER A 39 -17.34 5.21 9.62
CA SER A 39 -17.76 5.26 8.22
C SER A 39 -17.97 3.88 7.60
N PHE A 40 -17.78 2.80 8.38
CA PHE A 40 -17.92 1.45 7.88
C PHE A 40 -19.38 1.13 7.57
N ASN A 41 -19.65 0.78 6.31
CA ASN A 41 -20.95 0.27 5.90
C ASN A 41 -21.09 -1.20 6.32
N SER A 42 -22.01 -1.47 7.26
CA SER A 42 -22.26 -2.82 7.80
C SER A 42 -22.81 -3.81 6.76
N THR A 43 -23.25 -3.35 5.58
CA THR A 43 -23.63 -4.23 4.46
C THR A 43 -22.42 -4.88 3.79
N LEU A 44 -21.21 -4.33 3.97
CA LEU A 44 -19.97 -4.89 3.43
C LEU A 44 -19.34 -5.87 4.43
N ARG A 45 -18.61 -6.86 3.91
CA ARG A 45 -17.80 -7.73 4.78
C ARG A 45 -16.58 -6.97 5.29
N PHE A 46 -16.39 -6.99 6.61
CA PHE A 46 -15.32 -6.29 7.31
C PHE A 46 -13.91 -6.69 6.83
N ARG A 47 -13.67 -7.99 6.63
CA ARG A 47 -12.34 -8.52 6.28
C ARG A 47 -11.83 -7.94 4.95
N PRO A 48 -12.57 -8.03 3.83
CA PRO A 48 -12.29 -7.29 2.59
C PRO A 48 -11.97 -5.82 2.76
N TRP A 49 -12.78 -5.11 3.55
CA TRP A 49 -12.63 -3.68 3.77
C TRP A 49 -11.31 -3.35 4.49
N PHE A 50 -10.97 -4.09 5.55
CA PHE A 50 -9.70 -3.96 6.25
C PHE A 50 -8.49 -4.22 5.33
N PHE A 51 -8.50 -5.31 4.55
CA PHE A 51 -7.40 -5.62 3.64
C PHE A 51 -7.24 -4.57 2.53
N ARG A 52 -8.34 -3.94 2.10
CA ARG A 52 -8.27 -2.80 1.18
C ARG A 52 -7.53 -1.60 1.79
N ILE A 53 -7.76 -1.29 3.07
CA ILE A 53 -7.02 -0.22 3.77
C ILE A 53 -5.53 -0.56 3.82
N LEU A 54 -5.20 -1.79 4.24
CA LEU A 54 -3.82 -2.27 4.36
C LEU A 54 -3.07 -2.22 3.02
N ILE A 55 -3.65 -2.78 1.96
CA ILE A 55 -3.00 -2.89 0.66
C ILE A 55 -2.78 -1.51 0.05
N ASN A 56 -3.79 -0.63 0.11
CA ASN A 56 -3.61 0.76 -0.35
C ASN A 56 -2.48 1.46 0.40
N HIS A 57 -2.34 1.21 1.70
CA HIS A 57 -1.24 1.76 2.48
C HIS A 57 0.12 1.19 2.03
N CYS A 58 0.24 -0.12 1.81
CA CYS A 58 1.45 -0.76 1.32
C CYS A 58 1.88 -0.22 -0.06
N LEU A 59 0.93 -0.08 -0.99
CA LEU A 59 1.22 0.46 -2.32
C LEU A 59 1.71 1.92 -2.25
N ASN A 60 1.16 2.72 -1.34
CA ASN A 60 1.62 4.09 -1.13
C ASN A 60 3.04 4.13 -0.54
N VAL A 61 3.37 3.24 0.41
CA VAL A 61 4.72 3.11 0.96
C VAL A 61 5.71 2.68 -0.13
N LYS A 62 5.39 1.65 -0.92
CA LYS A 62 6.19 1.19 -2.06
C LYS A 62 6.44 2.30 -3.08
N ARG A 63 5.42 3.09 -3.42
CA ARG A 63 5.53 4.26 -4.30
C ARG A 63 6.45 5.34 -3.73
N LYS A 64 6.34 5.66 -2.44
CA LYS A 64 7.22 6.64 -1.77
C LYS A 64 8.68 6.15 -1.75
N LYS A 65 8.91 4.86 -1.52
CA LYS A 65 10.25 4.26 -1.53
C LYS A 65 10.90 4.30 -2.92
N LYS A 66 10.15 3.95 -3.98
CA LYS A 66 10.61 4.06 -5.39
C LYS A 66 11.00 5.52 -5.71
N LYS A 67 10.17 6.50 -5.29
CA LYS A 67 10.46 7.94 -5.42
C LYS A 67 11.78 8.34 -4.75
N ILE A 68 12.01 7.93 -3.51
CA ILE A 68 13.22 8.28 -2.75
C ILE A 68 14.46 7.61 -3.36
N GLN A 69 14.42 6.31 -3.67
CA GLN A 69 15.54 5.59 -4.28
C GLN A 69 15.94 6.20 -5.62
N PHE A 70 14.95 6.50 -6.46
CA PHE A 70 15.18 7.15 -7.73
C PHE A 70 15.73 8.57 -7.52
N PHE A 71 15.10 9.41 -6.69
CA PHE A 71 15.64 10.75 -6.41
C PHE A 71 17.07 10.69 -5.87
N SER A 72 17.41 9.75 -4.99
CA SER A 72 18.79 9.58 -4.49
C SER A 72 19.79 9.22 -5.60
N LEU A 73 19.35 8.48 -6.63
CA LEU A 73 20.17 8.12 -7.79
C LEU A 73 20.34 9.28 -8.77
N PHE A 74 19.32 10.13 -8.95
CA PHE A 74 19.28 11.20 -9.95
C PHE A 74 19.56 12.61 -9.41
N ALA A 75 19.47 12.83 -8.10
CA ALA A 75 19.79 14.10 -7.43
C ALA A 75 21.27 14.49 -7.58
N PHE A 76 22.11 13.58 -8.09
CA PHE A 76 23.48 13.89 -8.47
C PHE A 76 23.62 14.53 -9.86
N ASN A 77 22.58 14.61 -10.72
CA ASN A 77 22.86 14.93 -12.13
C ASN A 77 21.93 15.85 -12.95
N ASP A 78 20.73 16.27 -12.55
CA ASP A 78 20.02 17.35 -13.28
C ASP A 78 18.74 17.85 -12.60
N GLN A 79 18.46 19.15 -12.62
CA GLN A 79 17.23 19.77 -12.10
C GLN A 79 16.03 19.60 -13.07
N ASN A 80 16.27 19.29 -14.35
CA ASN A 80 15.26 19.43 -15.42
C ASN A 80 14.36 18.18 -15.67
N LYS A 81 14.41 17.14 -14.83
CA LYS A 81 13.74 15.84 -15.10
C LYS A 81 12.49 15.53 -14.25
N GLN A 82 11.94 16.50 -13.52
CA GLN A 82 10.77 16.26 -12.64
C GLN A 82 9.48 15.82 -13.36
N SER A 83 9.28 16.19 -14.63
CA SER A 83 8.09 15.76 -15.40
C SER A 83 8.21 14.31 -15.88
N ALA A 84 9.33 13.96 -16.53
CA ALA A 84 9.62 12.57 -16.93
C ALA A 84 9.66 11.60 -15.72
N LEU A 85 10.01 12.12 -14.54
CA LEU A 85 9.97 11.39 -13.27
C LEU A 85 8.55 10.96 -12.86
N LEU A 86 7.53 11.80 -13.10
CA LEU A 86 6.14 11.46 -12.81
C LEU A 86 5.65 10.32 -13.70
N ASP A 87 5.99 10.34 -14.99
CA ASP A 87 5.55 9.33 -15.97
C ASP A 87 6.19 7.94 -15.74
N VAL A 88 7.48 7.87 -15.36
CA VAL A 88 8.16 6.58 -15.07
C VAL A 88 7.67 5.94 -13.76
N LEU A 89 7.28 6.77 -12.80
CA LEU A 89 6.75 6.30 -11.52
C LEU A 89 5.26 5.93 -11.60
N ASP A 90 4.57 6.43 -12.62
CA ASP A 90 3.16 6.16 -12.95
C ASP A 90 3.05 5.14 -14.09
N ASP A 91 3.90 4.11 -14.10
CA ASP A 91 3.93 3.02 -15.10
C ASP A 91 2.68 2.10 -15.08
N GLY A 92 1.63 2.46 -14.33
CA GLY A 92 0.39 1.69 -14.20
C GLY A 92 0.54 0.36 -13.43
N SER A 93 1.74 -0.09 -13.07
CA SER A 93 1.95 -1.36 -12.36
C SER A 93 1.22 -1.41 -11.02
N PHE A 94 1.17 -0.26 -10.33
CA PHE A 94 0.47 -0.11 -9.05
C PHE A 94 -1.05 -0.15 -9.19
N ASP A 95 -1.59 0.35 -10.30
CA ASP A 95 -3.04 0.32 -10.54
C ASP A 95 -3.48 -1.08 -10.98
N SER A 96 -2.65 -1.79 -11.75
CA SER A 96 -2.81 -3.22 -12.01
C SER A 96 -2.81 -4.05 -10.72
N GLU A 97 -1.86 -3.81 -9.80
CA GLU A 97 -1.82 -4.47 -8.47
C GLU A 97 -3.08 -4.13 -7.63
N ARG A 98 -3.63 -2.91 -7.73
CA ARG A 98 -4.90 -2.54 -7.05
C ARG A 98 -6.10 -3.25 -7.65
N ASP A 99 -6.16 -3.38 -8.97
CA ASP A 99 -7.29 -3.99 -9.65
C ASP A 99 -7.28 -5.52 -9.48
N GLU A 100 -6.12 -6.17 -9.51
CA GLU A 100 -6.01 -7.59 -9.10
C GLU A 100 -6.51 -7.80 -7.66
N VAL A 101 -6.13 -6.91 -6.75
CA VAL A 101 -6.58 -6.97 -5.35
C VAL A 101 -8.09 -6.76 -5.25
N ARG A 102 -8.65 -5.83 -6.03
CA ARG A 102 -10.09 -5.66 -6.08
C ARG A 102 -10.75 -6.95 -6.57
N GLU A 103 -10.27 -7.54 -7.65
CA GLU A 103 -10.83 -8.80 -8.16
C GLU A 103 -10.79 -9.91 -7.12
N ILE A 104 -9.66 -10.10 -6.41
CA ILE A 104 -9.52 -11.13 -5.37
C ILE A 104 -10.42 -10.86 -4.16
N VAL A 105 -10.53 -9.60 -3.75
CA VAL A 105 -11.24 -9.19 -2.52
C VAL A 105 -12.76 -9.11 -2.72
N TRP A 106 -13.22 -8.79 -3.94
CA TRP A 106 -14.64 -8.63 -4.27
C TRP A 106 -15.29 -9.87 -4.91
N LYS A 107 -14.52 -10.84 -5.43
CA LYS A 107 -15.05 -12.13 -5.95
C LYS A 107 -15.08 -13.27 -4.93
N ALA A 108 -14.41 -13.14 -3.78
CA ALA A 108 -14.58 -14.03 -2.62
C ALA A 108 -15.89 -13.71 -1.88
#